data_AF-D2J6X6-F1
#
_entry.id   AF-D2J6X6-F1
#
_cell.length_a   1.000
_cell.length_b   1.000
_cell.length_c   1.000
_cell.angle_alpha   90.00
_cell.angle_beta   90.00
_cell.angle_gamma   90.00
#
_symmetry.space_group_name_H-M   'P 1'
#
loop_
_entity.id
_entity.type
_entity.pdbx_description
1 polymer ?
#
loop_
_entity_poly.entity_id
_entity_poly.type
_entity_poly.pdbx_seq_one_letter_code
_entity_poly.pdbx_strand_id
1 'polypeptide(L)'
;MSKRPKANKEKQKQESKRARKYLQAKFKQKVGYIFIALWYWIKNNFLYHRKKIGILLAILTVILLAISIFNFIKASHIQNDIDEYNQSNSKLQNQISDKQKTINTQNKKIEDYSISSSPKIVRASNILSTVFHGMYEYDDGKEYTKNRNKNMKYFSDQSSDDVKKIYNEDKDSANDSIIDNLNLESSLLEYNIFTKNIKEKDSREMDFTAIVEYQSHILGVSSDYASRTHQTIYDIKFDTKDNKITSIKKVNTLNQNRNVE
;
A
#
# COMPACT_ATOMS: atom_id res chain seq x y z
N MET A 1 -59.19 -27.11 1.10
CA MET A 1 -59.17 -26.37 -0.20
C MET A 1 -60.58 -26.29 -0.77
N SER A 2 -61.23 -25.12 -0.66
CA SER A 2 -62.59 -24.91 -1.13
C SER A 2 -62.63 -24.79 -2.67
N LYS A 3 -63.22 -25.79 -3.33
CA LYS A 3 -63.46 -25.78 -4.79
C LYS A 3 -64.55 -24.76 -5.09
N ARG A 4 -64.17 -23.52 -5.44
CA ARG A 4 -65.13 -22.55 -6.01
C ARG A 4 -65.82 -23.19 -7.23
N PRO A 5 -67.15 -23.19 -7.32
CA PRO A 5 -67.87 -23.85 -8.41
C PRO A 5 -67.53 -23.19 -9.76
N LYS A 6 -67.20 -24.01 -10.77
CA LYS A 6 -66.77 -23.60 -12.13
C LYS A 6 -67.68 -22.54 -12.77
N ALA A 7 -68.98 -22.54 -12.43
CA ALA A 7 -69.98 -21.57 -12.90
C ALA A 7 -69.66 -20.10 -12.54
N ASN A 8 -69.03 -19.82 -11.38
CA ASN A 8 -68.72 -18.45 -10.97
C ASN A 8 -67.54 -17.84 -11.74
N LYS A 9 -66.58 -18.67 -12.19
CA LYS A 9 -65.44 -18.20 -12.99
C LYS A 9 -65.84 -17.84 -14.43
N GLU A 10 -66.79 -18.58 -15.02
CA GLU A 10 -67.30 -18.26 -16.35
C GLU A 10 -68.18 -17.01 -16.37
N LYS A 11 -69.02 -16.82 -15.35
CA LYS A 11 -69.75 -15.55 -15.15
C LYS A 11 -68.80 -14.36 -15.02
N GLN A 12 -67.77 -14.45 -14.20
CA GLN A 12 -66.76 -13.38 -14.09
C GLN A 12 -66.04 -13.09 -15.42
N LYS A 13 -65.72 -14.12 -16.22
CA LYS A 13 -65.11 -13.92 -17.54
C LYS A 13 -66.07 -13.21 -18.52
N GLN A 14 -67.38 -13.53 -18.48
CA GLN A 14 -68.37 -12.85 -19.33
C GLN A 14 -68.61 -11.41 -18.88
N GLU A 15 -68.69 -11.16 -17.57
CA GLU A 15 -68.82 -9.81 -17.01
C GLU A 15 -67.60 -8.94 -17.31
N SER A 16 -66.39 -9.49 -17.18
CA SER A 16 -65.14 -8.82 -17.58
C SER A 16 -65.14 -8.43 -19.07
N LYS A 17 -65.59 -9.32 -19.96
CA LYS A 17 -65.71 -9.02 -21.40
C LYS A 17 -66.73 -7.90 -21.67
N ARG A 18 -67.86 -7.90 -20.97
CA ARG A 18 -68.88 -6.82 -21.08
C ARG A 18 -68.35 -5.49 -20.54
N ALA A 19 -67.67 -5.51 -19.39
CA ALA A 19 -67.05 -4.32 -18.80
C ALA A 19 -65.96 -3.72 -19.71
N ARG A 20 -65.13 -4.56 -20.36
CA ARG A 20 -64.12 -4.10 -21.32
C ARG A 20 -64.74 -3.44 -22.55
N LYS A 21 -65.82 -4.01 -23.10
CA LYS A 21 -66.57 -3.40 -24.22
C LYS A 21 -67.19 -2.07 -23.81
N TYR A 22 -67.77 -1.99 -22.61
CA TYR A 22 -68.33 -0.76 -22.07
C TYR A 22 -67.27 0.33 -21.84
N LEU A 23 -66.11 -0.02 -21.27
CA LEU A 23 -65.00 0.92 -21.08
C LEU A 23 -64.40 1.40 -22.40
N GLN A 24 -64.25 0.52 -23.41
CA GLN A 24 -63.81 0.94 -24.74
C GLN A 24 -64.82 1.88 -25.42
N ALA A 25 -66.13 1.59 -25.29
CA ALA A 25 -67.16 2.48 -25.81
C ALA A 25 -67.12 3.85 -25.11
N LYS A 26 -66.95 3.87 -23.79
CA LYS A 26 -66.86 5.10 -22.98
C LYS A 26 -65.58 5.90 -23.26
N PHE A 27 -64.45 5.23 -23.50
CA PHE A 27 -63.19 5.86 -23.92
C PHE A 27 -63.31 6.46 -25.32
N LYS A 28 -63.88 5.73 -26.28
CA LYS A 28 -64.19 6.25 -27.63
C LYS A 28 -65.18 7.43 -27.57
N GLN A 29 -66.16 7.40 -26.67
CA GLN A 29 -67.12 8.48 -26.50
C GLN A 29 -66.50 9.76 -25.92
N LYS A 30 -65.58 9.66 -24.95
CA LYS A 30 -64.95 10.86 -24.35
C LYS A 30 -63.71 11.34 -25.09
N VAL A 31 -62.76 10.45 -25.36
CA VAL A 31 -61.47 10.79 -25.99
C VAL A 31 -61.61 10.88 -27.51
N GLY A 32 -62.35 9.94 -28.11
CA GLY A 32 -62.58 9.93 -29.56
C GLY A 32 -63.34 11.17 -30.06
N TYR A 33 -64.33 11.66 -29.30
CA TYR A 33 -65.02 12.91 -29.67
C TYR A 33 -64.09 14.13 -29.59
N ILE A 34 -63.16 14.19 -28.64
CA ILE A 34 -62.18 15.29 -28.57
C ILE A 34 -61.28 15.25 -29.81
N PHE A 35 -60.75 14.09 -30.19
CA PHE A 35 -59.93 13.97 -31.39
C PHE A 35 -60.71 14.25 -32.68
N ILE A 36 -61.96 13.78 -32.79
CA ILE A 36 -62.82 14.02 -33.95
C ILE A 36 -63.17 15.51 -34.03
N ALA A 37 -63.54 16.15 -32.92
CA ALA A 37 -63.85 17.57 -32.87
C ALA A 37 -62.60 18.43 -33.17
N LEU A 38 -61.44 18.06 -32.63
CA LEU A 38 -60.16 18.72 -32.93
C LEU A 38 -59.83 18.57 -34.42
N TRP A 39 -59.99 17.36 -34.98
CA TRP A 39 -59.77 17.09 -36.39
C TRP A 39 -60.74 17.86 -37.29
N TYR A 40 -62.02 17.93 -36.93
CA TYR A 40 -63.04 18.66 -37.68
C TYR A 40 -62.79 20.17 -37.61
N TRP A 41 -62.43 20.68 -36.43
CA TRP A 41 -62.05 22.08 -36.23
C TRP A 41 -60.79 22.44 -37.03
N ILE A 42 -59.76 21.60 -36.99
CA ILE A 42 -58.56 21.75 -37.82
C ILE A 42 -58.98 21.73 -39.29
N LYS A 43 -59.64 20.69 -39.80
CA LYS A 43 -59.97 20.55 -41.22
C LYS A 43 -60.79 21.72 -41.77
N ASN A 44 -61.73 22.26 -40.99
CA ASN A 44 -62.63 23.32 -41.44
C ASN A 44 -62.06 24.74 -41.27
N ASN A 45 -61.28 24.99 -40.21
CA ASN A 45 -60.69 26.32 -39.95
C ASN A 45 -59.25 26.47 -40.46
N PHE A 46 -58.58 25.40 -40.86
CA PHE A 46 -57.20 25.42 -41.34
C PHE A 46 -57.04 26.20 -42.63
N LEU A 47 -58.00 26.12 -43.56
CA LEU A 47 -57.97 26.93 -44.79
C LEU A 47 -58.11 28.43 -44.50
N TYR A 48 -59.00 28.79 -43.58
CA TYR A 48 -59.29 30.19 -43.22
C TYR A 48 -58.18 30.84 -42.38
N HIS A 49 -57.51 30.06 -41.52
CA HIS A 49 -56.44 30.55 -40.65
C HIS A 49 -55.02 30.13 -41.05
N ARG A 50 -54.83 29.57 -42.25
CA ARG A 50 -53.54 29.04 -42.75
C ARG A 50 -52.36 29.99 -42.52
N LYS A 51 -52.55 31.29 -42.77
CA LYS A 51 -51.50 32.31 -42.57
C LYS A 51 -51.14 32.48 -41.09
N LYS A 52 -52.13 32.53 -40.18
CA LYS A 52 -51.91 32.66 -38.74
C LYS A 52 -51.26 31.41 -38.15
N ILE A 53 -51.70 30.23 -38.59
CA ILE A 53 -51.10 28.94 -38.21
C ILE A 53 -49.66 28.84 -38.70
N GLY A 54 -49.38 29.27 -39.94
CA GLY A 54 -48.03 29.30 -40.50
C GLY A 54 -47.08 30.22 -39.71
N ILE A 55 -47.55 31.41 -39.32
CA ILE A 55 -46.78 32.34 -38.47
C ILE A 55 -46.53 31.72 -37.09
N LEU A 56 -47.55 31.13 -36.46
CA LEU A 56 -47.41 30.49 -35.15
C LEU A 56 -46.44 29.31 -35.21
N LEU A 57 -46.52 28.49 -36.25
CA LEU A 57 -45.57 27.41 -36.47
C LEU A 57 -44.16 27.95 -36.66
N ALA A 58 -43.95 28.99 -37.48
CA ALA A 58 -42.64 29.60 -37.69
C ALA A 58 -42.02 30.13 -36.39
N ILE A 59 -42.80 30.81 -35.55
CA ILE A 59 -42.37 31.26 -34.21
C ILE A 59 -41.97 30.05 -33.36
N LEU A 60 -42.79 28.99 -33.37
CA LEU A 60 -42.52 27.78 -32.62
C LEU A 60 -41.23 27.08 -33.10
N THR A 61 -40.97 27.04 -34.41
CA THR A 61 -39.73 26.49 -34.96
C THR A 61 -38.51 27.28 -34.52
N VAL A 62 -38.59 28.62 -34.52
CA VAL A 62 -37.49 29.48 -34.06
C VAL A 62 -37.18 29.24 -32.58
N ILE A 63 -38.22 29.14 -31.74
CA ILE A 63 -38.05 28.82 -30.31
C ILE A 63 -37.40 27.44 -30.12
N LEU A 64 -37.88 26.43 -30.85
CA LEU A 64 -37.32 25.08 -30.77
C LEU A 64 -35.86 25.02 -31.28
N LEU A 65 -35.53 25.78 -32.32
CA LEU A 65 -34.16 25.92 -32.82
C LEU A 65 -33.25 26.55 -31.76
N ALA A 66 -33.69 27.63 -31.11
CA ALA A 66 -32.92 28.28 -30.06
C ALA A 66 -32.66 27.34 -28.86
N ILE A 67 -33.67 26.58 -28.44
CA ILE A 67 -33.53 25.56 -27.37
C ILE A 67 -32.57 24.45 -27.80
N SER A 68 -32.65 23.99 -29.06
CA SER A 68 -31.77 22.96 -29.59
C SER A 68 -30.31 23.41 -29.61
N ILE A 69 -30.04 24.62 -30.10
CA ILE A 69 -28.70 25.23 -30.11
C ILE A 69 -28.16 25.36 -28.68
N PHE A 70 -28.98 25.86 -27.76
CA PHE A 70 -28.58 26.00 -26.35
C PHE A 70 -28.22 24.64 -25.72
N ASN A 71 -29.04 23.62 -25.93
CA ASN A 71 -28.77 22.27 -25.43
C ASN A 71 -27.54 21.64 -26.09
N PHE A 72 -27.30 21.89 -27.38
CA PHE A 72 -26.12 21.40 -28.08
C PHE A 72 -24.83 22.03 -27.52
N ILE A 73 -24.82 23.35 -27.29
CA ILE A 73 -23.68 24.05 -26.66
C ILE A 73 -23.43 23.52 -25.25
N LYS A 74 -24.48 23.34 -24.46
CA LYS A 74 -24.37 22.78 -23.11
C LYS A 74 -23.82 21.35 -23.12
N ALA A 75 -24.30 20.51 -24.03
CA ALA A 75 -23.79 19.14 -24.19
C ALA A 75 -22.32 19.13 -24.64
N SER A 76 -21.93 20.03 -25.55
CA SER A 76 -20.54 20.16 -26.00
C SER A 76 -19.60 20.59 -24.87
N HIS A 77 -20.01 21.51 -24.00
CA HIS A 77 -19.21 21.89 -22.83
C HIS A 77 -19.03 20.72 -21.86
N ILE A 78 -20.12 20.00 -21.56
CA ILE A 78 -20.06 18.82 -20.68
C ILE A 78 -19.15 17.73 -21.29
N GLN A 79 -19.16 17.54 -22.61
CA GLN A 79 -18.27 16.59 -23.27
C GLN A 79 -16.80 16.98 -23.13
N ASN A 80 -16.46 18.26 -23.28
CA ASN A 80 -15.09 18.74 -23.09
C ASN A 80 -14.61 18.52 -21.64
N ASP A 81 -15.46 18.79 -20.65
CA ASP A 81 -15.14 18.54 -19.24
C ASP A 81 -14.93 17.03 -18.98
N ILE A 82 -15.74 16.16 -19.61
CA ILE A 82 -15.58 14.71 -19.54
C ILE A 82 -14.26 14.27 -20.18
N ASP A 83 -13.89 14.83 -21.33
CA ASP A 83 -12.66 14.46 -22.04
C ASP A 83 -11.41 14.92 -21.26
N GLU A 84 -11.44 16.11 -20.65
CA GLU A 84 -10.38 16.60 -19.77
C GLU A 84 -10.25 15.74 -18.50
N TYR A 85 -11.39 15.35 -17.91
CA TYR A 85 -11.42 14.45 -16.76
C TYR A 85 -10.86 13.07 -17.13
N ASN A 86 -11.25 12.49 -18.27
CA ASN A 86 -10.74 11.22 -18.77
C ASN A 86 -9.24 11.27 -19.06
N GLN A 87 -8.74 12.37 -19.63
CA GLN A 87 -7.32 12.56 -19.89
C GLN A 87 -6.51 12.66 -18.59
N SER A 88 -7.03 13.35 -17.58
CA SER A 88 -6.41 13.42 -16.25
C SER A 88 -6.43 12.05 -15.55
N ASN A 89 -7.53 11.31 -15.67
CA ASN A 89 -7.67 9.98 -15.08
C ASN A 89 -6.72 8.96 -15.75
N SER A 90 -6.53 9.06 -17.07
CA SER A 90 -5.53 8.29 -17.81
C SER A 90 -4.10 8.54 -17.30
N LYS A 91 -3.75 9.81 -17.04
CA LYS A 91 -2.44 10.16 -16.47
C LYS A 91 -2.25 9.55 -15.07
N LEU A 92 -3.27 9.63 -14.22
CA LEU A 92 -3.25 9.02 -12.88
C LEU A 92 -3.13 7.49 -12.96
N GLN A 93 -3.85 6.85 -13.88
CA GLN A 93 -3.79 5.41 -14.09
C GLN A 93 -2.39 4.97 -14.55
N ASN A 94 -1.74 5.74 -15.43
CA ASN A 94 -0.36 5.50 -15.84
C ASN A 94 0.62 5.65 -14.67
N GLN A 95 0.47 6.72 -13.86
CA GLN A 95 1.30 6.91 -12.65
C GLN A 95 1.14 5.78 -11.64
N ILE A 96 -0.08 5.27 -11.44
CA ILE A 96 -0.35 4.12 -10.57
C ILE A 96 0.31 2.86 -11.14
N SER A 97 0.17 2.60 -12.44
CA SER A 97 0.81 1.47 -13.11
C SER A 97 2.34 1.52 -12.98
N ASP A 98 2.94 2.70 -13.17
CA ASP A 98 4.39 2.87 -13.06
C ASP A 98 4.87 2.70 -11.62
N LYS A 99 4.17 3.28 -10.64
CA LYS A 99 4.44 3.04 -9.21
C LYS A 99 4.29 1.56 -8.85
N GLN A 100 3.27 0.88 -9.37
CA GLN A 100 3.07 -0.56 -9.13
C GLN A 100 4.22 -1.39 -9.74
N LYS A 101 4.72 -1.03 -10.93
CA LYS A 101 5.92 -1.65 -11.50
C LYS A 101 7.14 -1.40 -10.62
N THR A 102 7.36 -0.18 -10.14
CA THR A 102 8.45 0.14 -9.21
C THR A 102 8.34 -0.67 -7.93
N ILE A 103 7.16 -0.75 -7.32
CA ILE A 103 6.90 -1.57 -6.13
C ILE A 103 7.17 -3.05 -6.43
N ASN A 104 6.70 -3.58 -7.55
CA ASN A 104 6.97 -4.98 -7.92
C ASN A 104 8.47 -5.24 -8.15
N THR A 105 9.21 -4.29 -8.74
CA THR A 105 10.67 -4.37 -8.88
C THR A 105 11.37 -4.29 -7.52
N GLN A 106 10.91 -3.42 -6.62
CA GLN A 106 11.44 -3.32 -5.25
C GLN A 106 11.12 -4.57 -4.43
N ASN A 107 9.91 -5.11 -4.52
CA ASN A 107 9.50 -6.35 -3.87
C ASN A 107 10.31 -7.54 -4.39
N LYS A 108 10.56 -7.63 -5.71
CA LYS A 108 11.50 -8.62 -6.26
C LYS A 108 12.91 -8.45 -5.70
N LYS A 109 13.40 -7.21 -5.59
CA LYS A 109 14.68 -6.94 -4.93
C LYS A 109 14.67 -7.32 -3.44
N ILE A 110 13.55 -7.15 -2.73
CA ILE A 110 13.41 -7.53 -1.31
C ILE A 110 13.32 -9.05 -1.16
N GLU A 111 12.59 -9.74 -2.03
CA GLU A 111 12.61 -11.21 -2.13
C GLU A 111 14.02 -11.71 -2.44
N ASP A 112 14.75 -10.99 -3.30
CA ASP A 112 16.17 -11.20 -3.54
C ASP A 112 16.97 -10.99 -2.22
N TYR A 113 16.72 -9.97 -1.41
CA TYR A 113 17.37 -9.75 -0.11
C TYR A 113 16.94 -10.71 1.02
N SER A 114 16.01 -11.64 0.79
CA SER A 114 15.66 -12.65 1.80
C SER A 114 16.84 -13.57 2.04
N ILE A 115 17.16 -13.81 3.33
CA ILE A 115 18.22 -14.73 3.75
C ILE A 115 17.97 -16.07 3.05
N SER A 116 18.83 -16.40 2.07
CA SER A 116 18.73 -17.67 1.34
C SER A 116 18.65 -18.82 2.36
N SER A 117 17.64 -19.67 2.21
CA SER A 117 17.36 -20.78 3.13
C SER A 117 18.41 -21.90 3.11
N SER A 118 19.62 -21.64 2.55
CA SER A 118 20.72 -22.59 2.61
C SER A 118 21.10 -22.85 4.08
N PRO A 119 21.27 -24.13 4.48
CA PRO A 119 21.69 -24.47 5.83
C PRO A 119 22.99 -23.80 6.30
N LYS A 120 23.88 -23.43 5.36
CA LYS A 120 25.12 -22.70 5.68
C LYS A 120 24.85 -21.25 6.06
N ILE A 121 23.95 -20.59 5.34
CA ILE A 121 23.57 -19.19 5.58
C ILE A 121 22.79 -19.06 6.88
N VAL A 122 21.86 -20.00 7.16
CA VAL A 122 21.15 -20.06 8.44
C VAL A 122 22.12 -20.25 9.61
N ARG A 123 23.10 -21.16 9.48
CA ARG A 123 24.14 -21.35 10.51
C ARG A 123 24.99 -20.11 10.73
N ALA A 124 25.44 -19.47 9.65
CA ALA A 124 26.19 -18.22 9.75
C ALA A 124 25.37 -17.14 10.46
N SER A 125 24.10 -16.95 10.07
CA SER A 125 23.18 -15.99 10.68
C SER A 125 22.99 -16.25 12.19
N ASN A 126 22.83 -17.51 12.61
CA ASN A 126 22.72 -17.86 14.04
C ASN A 126 24.00 -17.56 14.83
N ILE A 127 25.17 -17.80 14.23
CA ILE A 127 26.46 -17.46 14.85
C ILE A 127 26.61 -15.95 14.98
N LEU A 128 26.30 -15.20 13.93
CA LEU A 128 26.34 -13.74 13.95
C LEU A 128 25.36 -13.15 14.97
N SER A 129 24.14 -13.69 15.05
CA SER A 129 23.17 -13.36 16.12
C SER A 129 23.79 -13.57 17.50
N THR A 130 24.37 -14.74 17.76
CA THR A 130 25.03 -15.03 19.06
C THR A 130 26.15 -14.03 19.36
N VAL A 131 26.91 -13.63 18.33
CA VAL A 131 27.98 -12.63 18.47
C VAL A 131 27.41 -11.26 18.83
N PHE A 132 26.38 -10.78 18.13
CA PHE A 132 25.78 -9.46 18.40
C PHE A 132 25.05 -9.38 19.73
N HIS A 133 24.33 -10.43 20.14
CA HIS A 133 23.77 -10.52 21.48
C HIS A 133 24.87 -10.38 22.53
N GLY A 134 25.97 -11.13 22.42
CA GLY A 134 27.03 -11.01 23.41
C GLY A 134 27.76 -9.65 23.39
N MET A 135 27.78 -8.94 22.25
CA MET A 135 28.41 -7.62 22.14
C MET A 135 27.54 -6.49 22.70
N TYR A 136 26.21 -6.62 22.64
CA TYR A 136 25.28 -5.50 22.85
C TYR A 136 24.17 -5.76 23.87
N GLU A 137 24.11 -6.96 24.45
CA GLU A 137 23.17 -7.32 25.51
C GLU A 137 23.95 -7.73 26.76
N TYR A 138 24.01 -6.82 27.73
CA TYR A 138 24.67 -7.02 29.03
C TYR A 138 24.19 -6.00 30.06
N ASP A 139 24.10 -6.44 31.31
CA ASP A 139 23.77 -5.58 32.46
C ASP A 139 25.01 -5.07 33.21
N ASP A 140 26.16 -5.74 33.07
CA ASP A 140 27.41 -5.33 33.72
C ASP A 140 28.67 -5.79 32.95
N GLY A 141 29.84 -5.31 33.38
CA GLY A 141 31.13 -5.63 32.75
C GLY A 141 31.51 -7.10 32.89
N LYS A 142 31.02 -7.77 33.94
CA LYS A 142 31.23 -9.20 34.17
C LYS A 142 30.48 -10.06 33.17
N GLU A 143 29.22 -9.73 32.89
CA GLU A 143 28.38 -10.36 31.88
C GLU A 143 28.96 -10.11 30.49
N TYR A 144 29.30 -8.86 30.17
CA TYR A 144 29.97 -8.52 28.92
C TYR A 144 31.25 -9.35 28.70
N THR A 145 32.12 -9.44 29.72
CA THR A 145 33.37 -10.22 29.65
C THR A 145 33.09 -11.71 29.43
N LYS A 146 32.09 -12.26 30.12
CA LYS A 146 31.67 -13.67 29.95
C LYS A 146 31.14 -13.91 28.53
N ASN A 147 30.30 -13.02 28.02
CA ASN A 147 29.74 -13.07 26.68
C ASN A 147 30.85 -12.97 25.62
N ARG A 148 31.82 -12.07 25.83
CA ARG A 148 33.01 -11.92 24.99
C ARG A 148 33.82 -13.20 24.91
N ASN A 149 34.21 -13.75 26.06
CA ASN A 149 35.00 -14.98 26.12
C ASN A 149 34.30 -16.15 25.44
N LYS A 150 32.98 -16.26 25.61
CA LYS A 150 32.16 -17.28 24.91
C LYS A 150 32.13 -17.07 23.40
N ASN A 151 32.08 -15.82 22.94
CA ASN A 151 31.95 -15.46 21.53
C ASN A 151 33.29 -15.48 20.77
N MET A 152 34.43 -15.35 21.45
CA MET A 152 35.75 -15.44 20.83
C MET A 152 35.93 -16.74 20.01
N LYS A 153 35.29 -17.84 20.42
CA LYS A 153 35.30 -19.10 19.66
C LYS A 153 34.71 -18.97 18.25
N TYR A 154 33.95 -17.93 17.90
CA TYR A 154 33.38 -17.75 16.57
C TYR A 154 34.29 -16.96 15.63
N PHE A 155 35.39 -16.39 16.12
CA PHE A 155 36.38 -15.70 15.30
C PHE A 155 37.51 -16.66 14.91
N SER A 156 38.02 -16.54 13.68
CA SER A 156 39.17 -17.32 13.23
C SER A 156 40.47 -16.85 13.91
N ASP A 157 40.64 -15.54 14.04
CA ASP A 157 41.73 -14.91 14.78
C ASP A 157 41.16 -14.03 15.90
N GLN A 158 41.15 -14.59 17.10
CA GLN A 158 40.66 -13.97 18.32
C GLN A 158 41.53 -12.80 18.79
N SER A 159 42.79 -12.78 18.38
CA SER A 159 43.78 -11.79 18.82
C SER A 159 43.93 -10.62 17.86
N SER A 160 43.29 -10.69 16.69
CA SER A 160 43.38 -9.66 15.66
C SER A 160 42.93 -8.29 16.16
N ASP A 161 43.65 -7.25 15.71
CA ASP A 161 43.31 -5.85 16.03
C ASP A 161 41.90 -5.48 15.53
N ASP A 162 41.45 -6.06 14.42
CA ASP A 162 40.11 -5.87 13.89
C ASP A 162 39.04 -6.36 14.89
N VAL A 163 39.22 -7.56 15.47
CA VAL A 163 38.30 -8.09 16.49
C VAL A 163 38.35 -7.25 17.75
N LYS A 164 39.53 -6.84 18.22
CA LYS A 164 39.66 -5.99 19.42
C LYS A 164 39.02 -4.61 19.27
N LYS A 165 39.11 -4.01 18.07
CA LYS A 165 38.47 -2.72 17.77
C LYS A 165 36.95 -2.79 17.76
N ILE A 166 36.39 -3.93 17.34
CA ILE A 166 34.95 -4.13 17.22
C ILE A 166 34.34 -4.69 18.52
N TYR A 167 35.07 -5.56 19.22
CA TYR A 167 34.66 -6.25 20.43
C TYR A 167 35.70 -6.04 21.55
N ASN A 168 35.64 -4.84 22.15
CA ASN A 168 36.57 -4.33 23.16
C ASN A 168 36.72 -5.31 24.35
N GLU A 169 37.87 -5.30 25.03
CA GLU A 169 38.17 -6.12 26.20
C GLU A 169 37.53 -5.65 27.52
N ASP A 170 36.79 -4.52 27.50
CA ASP A 170 36.27 -3.85 28.70
C ASP A 170 37.39 -3.51 29.70
N LYS A 171 38.44 -2.88 29.17
CA LYS A 171 39.62 -2.48 29.95
C LYS A 171 40.12 -1.10 29.55
N ASP A 172 40.34 -0.24 30.54
CA ASP A 172 41.02 1.04 30.37
C ASP A 172 42.55 0.89 30.49
N SER A 173 43.28 2.01 30.47
CA SER A 173 44.75 1.99 30.60
C SER A 173 45.25 1.55 31.98
N ALA A 174 44.38 1.51 33.00
CA ALA A 174 44.67 1.02 34.34
C ALA A 174 44.25 -0.46 34.53
N ASN A 175 43.69 -1.10 33.49
CA ASN A 175 43.14 -2.47 33.51
C ASN A 175 41.83 -2.60 34.33
N ASP A 176 41.14 -1.49 34.57
CA ASP A 176 39.84 -1.45 35.21
C ASP A 176 38.72 -1.61 34.17
N SER A 177 37.56 -2.14 34.59
CA SER A 177 36.39 -2.30 33.71
C SER A 177 35.82 -0.94 33.35
N ILE A 178 35.71 -0.64 32.06
CA ILE A 178 35.11 0.59 31.56
C ILE A 178 33.60 0.57 31.83
N ILE A 179 32.96 -0.59 31.61
CA ILE A 179 31.53 -0.79 31.78
C ILE A 179 31.15 -0.61 33.26
N ASP A 180 31.85 -1.26 34.18
CA ASP A 180 31.56 -1.13 35.62
C ASP A 180 31.89 0.28 36.13
N ASN A 181 33.02 0.86 35.71
CA ASN A 181 33.40 2.22 36.13
C ASN A 181 32.42 3.29 35.66
N LEU A 182 31.79 3.08 34.50
CA LEU A 182 30.81 4.01 33.94
C LEU A 182 29.36 3.59 34.23
N ASN A 183 29.13 2.51 34.98
CA ASN A 183 27.82 1.90 35.22
C ASN A 183 27.00 1.74 33.94
N LEU A 184 27.61 1.16 32.90
CA LEU A 184 26.99 1.00 31.59
C LEU A 184 26.20 -0.30 31.49
N GLU A 185 25.01 -0.21 30.91
CA GLU A 185 24.19 -1.33 30.45
C GLU A 185 23.94 -1.20 28.96
N SER A 186 23.69 -2.31 28.28
CA SER A 186 23.32 -2.30 26.87
C SER A 186 22.23 -3.32 26.58
N SER A 187 21.26 -2.92 25.76
CA SER A 187 20.22 -3.80 25.24
C SER A 187 20.24 -3.81 23.71
N LEU A 188 20.29 -5.00 23.13
CA LEU A 188 20.15 -5.18 21.69
C LEU A 188 18.68 -5.00 21.29
N LEU A 189 18.39 -4.04 20.42
CA LEU A 189 17.02 -3.75 19.97
C LEU A 189 16.67 -4.53 18.70
N GLU A 190 17.52 -4.41 17.68
CA GLU A 190 17.31 -5.02 16.38
C GLU A 190 18.64 -5.42 15.75
N TYR A 191 18.65 -6.53 15.01
CA TYR A 191 19.75 -6.85 14.11
C TYR A 191 19.21 -7.47 12.82
N ASN A 192 19.68 -6.97 11.69
CA ASN A 192 19.33 -7.46 10.37
C ASN A 192 20.60 -7.87 9.63
N ILE A 193 20.63 -9.09 9.10
CA ILE A 193 21.80 -9.65 8.40
C ILE A 193 21.41 -9.90 6.95
N PHE A 194 22.22 -9.35 6.04
CA PHE A 194 22.05 -9.43 4.60
C PHE A 194 23.27 -10.12 3.98
N THR A 195 23.07 -10.88 2.91
CA THR A 195 24.18 -11.39 2.09
C THR A 195 24.45 -10.42 0.95
N LYS A 196 25.73 -10.14 0.62
CA LYS A 196 26.06 -9.23 -0.50
C LYS A 196 25.68 -9.82 -1.86
N ASN A 197 25.77 -11.15 -2.01
CA ASN A 197 25.43 -11.88 -3.24
C ASN A 197 24.52 -13.09 -2.96
N ILE A 198 23.28 -13.04 -3.42
CA ILE A 198 22.26 -14.10 -3.21
C ILE A 198 22.57 -15.39 -4.00
N LYS A 199 23.36 -15.23 -5.07
CA LYS A 199 23.81 -16.33 -5.93
C LYS A 199 25.02 -17.07 -5.35
N GLU A 200 25.69 -16.55 -4.32
CA GLU A 200 26.75 -17.26 -3.59
C GLU A 200 26.13 -18.28 -2.63
N LYS A 201 25.33 -19.19 -3.19
CA LYS A 201 24.85 -20.35 -2.46
C LYS A 201 26.04 -21.28 -2.30
N ASP A 202 26.39 -21.55 -1.04
CA ASP A 202 27.36 -22.56 -0.64
C ASP A 202 28.84 -22.28 -0.96
N SER A 203 29.22 -21.02 -1.20
CA SER A 203 30.62 -20.61 -1.24
C SER A 203 31.36 -20.92 0.07
N ARG A 204 32.66 -21.20 -0.02
CA ARG A 204 33.50 -21.41 1.16
C ARG A 204 33.57 -20.16 2.03
N GLU A 205 33.61 -19.00 1.41
CA GLU A 205 33.57 -17.70 2.07
C GLU A 205 32.30 -16.95 1.65
N MET A 206 31.61 -16.38 2.63
CA MET A 206 30.41 -15.56 2.42
C MET A 206 30.62 -14.17 2.99
N ASP A 207 30.21 -13.17 2.23
CA ASP A 207 30.19 -11.78 2.66
C ASP A 207 28.78 -11.40 3.15
N PHE A 208 28.71 -10.99 4.41
CA PHE A 208 27.51 -10.48 5.05
C PHE A 208 27.64 -8.98 5.32
N THR A 209 26.51 -8.29 5.29
CA THR A 209 26.35 -6.96 5.84
C THR A 209 25.32 -7.04 6.96
N ALA A 210 25.65 -6.56 8.16
CA ALA A 210 24.74 -6.53 9.29
C ALA A 210 24.44 -5.09 9.70
N ILE A 211 23.17 -4.80 9.97
CA ILE A 211 22.72 -3.55 10.57
C ILE A 211 22.27 -3.89 11.98
N VAL A 212 22.91 -3.30 12.99
CA VAL A 212 22.67 -3.59 14.41
C VAL A 212 22.24 -2.31 15.11
N GLU A 213 21.13 -2.37 15.81
CA GLU A 213 20.59 -1.30 16.64
C GLU A 213 20.59 -1.73 18.10
N TYR A 214 21.20 -0.92 18.97
CA TYR A 214 21.30 -1.19 20.40
C TYR A 214 21.15 0.10 21.19
N GLN A 215 20.69 -0.02 22.43
CA GLN A 215 20.55 1.09 23.35
C GLN A 215 21.58 0.92 24.47
N SER A 216 22.42 1.93 24.67
CA SER A 216 23.30 2.01 25.83
C SER A 216 22.66 2.88 26.91
N HIS A 217 22.72 2.44 28.16
CA HIS A 217 22.22 3.16 29.32
C HIS A 217 23.32 3.38 30.37
N ILE A 218 23.35 4.53 31.03
CA ILE A 218 24.19 4.81 32.20
C ILE A 218 23.31 4.80 33.43
N LEU A 219 23.47 3.79 34.29
CA LEU A 219 22.72 3.67 35.53
C LEU A 219 23.04 4.81 36.51
N GLY A 220 22.03 5.23 37.26
CA GLY A 220 22.17 6.23 38.32
C GLY A 220 22.31 7.68 37.82
N VAL A 221 22.21 7.93 36.51
CA VAL A 221 22.23 9.26 35.92
C VAL A 221 20.81 9.65 35.48
N SER A 222 20.21 10.68 36.09
CA SER A 222 18.84 11.12 35.81
C SER A 222 18.73 12.12 34.65
N SER A 223 19.50 11.93 33.57
CA SER A 223 19.56 12.86 32.43
C SER A 223 18.95 12.23 31.19
N ASP A 224 18.37 13.05 30.31
CA ASP A 224 17.93 12.62 28.97
C ASP A 224 19.08 12.02 28.13
N TYR A 225 20.34 12.33 28.49
CA TYR A 225 21.53 11.75 27.86
C TYR A 225 21.95 10.38 28.46
N ALA A 226 21.28 9.90 29.51
CA ALA A 226 21.61 8.63 30.15
C ALA A 226 21.32 7.43 29.26
N SER A 227 20.38 7.55 28.31
CA SER A 227 20.07 6.52 27.33
C SER A 227 20.34 7.02 25.93
N ARG A 228 21.10 6.25 25.14
CA ARG A 228 21.38 6.57 23.74
C ARG A 228 21.21 5.34 22.86
N THR A 229 20.41 5.49 21.81
CA THR A 229 20.28 4.48 20.76
C THR A 229 21.38 4.67 19.73
N HIS A 230 22.04 3.58 19.37
CA HIS A 230 23.08 3.53 18.37
C HIS A 230 22.65 2.57 17.28
N GLN A 231 22.89 2.97 16.04
CA GLN A 231 22.84 2.08 14.89
C GLN A 231 24.27 1.86 14.42
N THR A 232 24.65 0.66 13.99
CA THR A 232 25.96 0.39 13.40
C THR A 232 25.84 -0.61 12.27
N ILE A 233 26.60 -0.37 11.20
CA ILE A 233 26.67 -1.24 10.04
C ILE A 233 28.00 -2.00 10.09
N TYR A 234 27.96 -3.31 9.87
CA TYR A 234 29.13 -4.18 9.79
C TYR A 234 29.22 -4.82 8.43
N ASP A 235 30.43 -4.85 7.88
CA ASP A 235 30.83 -5.74 6.80
C ASP A 235 31.57 -6.94 7.41
N ILE A 236 31.11 -8.15 7.09
CA ILE A 236 31.54 -9.38 7.75
C ILE A 236 31.91 -10.43 6.70
N LYS A 237 33.09 -11.01 6.84
CA LYS A 237 33.52 -12.18 6.07
C LYS A 237 33.41 -13.43 6.94
N PHE A 238 32.81 -14.48 6.40
CA PHE A 238 32.53 -15.71 7.13
C PHE A 238 32.98 -16.94 6.34
N ASP A 239 33.83 -17.79 6.95
CA ASP A 239 34.17 -19.10 6.40
C ASP A 239 33.08 -20.11 6.80
N THR A 240 32.35 -20.64 5.80
CA THR A 240 31.24 -21.56 5.99
C THR A 240 31.66 -23.01 6.24
N LYS A 241 32.92 -23.35 5.98
CA LYS A 241 33.49 -24.67 6.27
C LYS A 241 33.83 -24.75 7.76
N ASP A 242 34.56 -23.76 8.25
CA ASP A 242 35.03 -23.73 9.64
C ASP A 242 34.01 -23.07 10.59
N ASN A 243 32.97 -22.43 10.03
CA ASN A 243 31.93 -21.69 10.73
C ASN A 243 32.52 -20.57 11.60
N LYS A 244 33.43 -19.79 11.00
CA LYS A 244 34.18 -18.71 11.68
C LYS A 244 34.02 -17.39 10.95
N ILE A 245 33.95 -16.32 11.72
CA ILE A 245 34.12 -14.95 11.26
C ILE A 245 35.61 -14.75 10.99
N THR A 246 35.95 -14.50 9.73
CA THR A 246 37.33 -14.25 9.29
C THR A 246 37.68 -12.77 9.32
N SER A 247 36.69 -11.89 9.15
CA SER A 247 36.86 -10.45 9.30
C SER A 247 35.53 -9.80 9.67
N ILE A 248 35.57 -8.78 10.53
CA ILE A 248 34.44 -7.92 10.84
C ILE A 248 34.91 -6.47 10.84
N LYS A 249 34.21 -5.60 10.14
CA LYS A 249 34.56 -4.19 10.01
C LYS A 249 33.33 -3.32 10.19
N LYS A 250 33.43 -2.33 11.07
CA LYS A 250 32.42 -1.28 11.21
C LYS A 250 32.50 -0.34 10.01
N VAL A 251 31.42 -0.23 9.27
CA VAL A 251 31.24 0.74 8.19
C VAL A 251 30.56 1.95 8.81
N ASN A 252 31.21 3.11 8.81
CA ASN A 252 30.74 4.30 9.53
C ASN A 252 29.29 4.65 9.17
N THR A 253 28.54 4.99 10.21
CA THR A 253 27.12 5.38 10.19
C THR A 253 26.86 6.61 9.34
N LEU A 254 25.70 6.63 8.67
CA LEU A 254 25.04 7.86 8.23
C LEU A 254 24.90 8.79 9.45
N ASN A 255 25.51 9.97 9.39
CA ASN A 255 25.21 11.08 10.29
C ASN A 255 23.73 11.46 10.10
N GLN A 256 22.82 10.84 10.83
CA GLN A 256 21.47 11.39 10.95
C GLN A 256 21.54 12.59 11.90
N ASN A 257 21.84 13.76 11.32
CA ASN A 257 21.26 15.00 11.81
C ASN A 257 19.74 14.88 11.61
N ARG A 258 19.03 14.29 12.58
CA ARG A 258 17.61 14.59 12.76
C ARG A 258 17.55 16.00 13.33
N ASN A 259 17.65 17.00 12.45
CA ASN A 259 17.08 18.30 12.74
C ASN A 259 15.58 18.07 12.87
N VAL A 260 15.11 18.12 14.11
CA VAL A 260 13.71 18.33 14.42
C VAL A 260 13.47 19.82 14.18
N GLU A 261 12.85 20.15 13.04
CA GLU A 261 11.98 21.34 12.91
C GLU A 261 10.53 20.89 13.11
#